data_AF-A0A356BDB4-F1
#
_entry.id   AF-A0A356BDB4-F1
#
_cell.length_a   1.000
_cell.length_b   1.000
_cell.length_c   1.000
_cell.angle_alpha   90.00
_cell.angle_beta   90.00
_cell.angle_gamma   90.00
#
_symmetry.space_group_name_H-M   'P 1'
#
loop_
_entity.id
_entity.type
_entity.pdbx_description
1 polymer ?
#
loop_
_entity_poly.entity_id
_entity_poly.type
_entity_poly.pdbx_seq_one_letter_code
_entity_poly.pdbx_strand_id
1 'polypeptide(L)'
;KTFCIPHGGGGPGMGPIGVKSHLAPFLPNHTVVSIDGTGSDNGAVSAAPFGSAGILPISWMYIAMMGGEGLKQATEFAILNANYMAKKLDPLFPVLYRGTNGRVAHECIIDIRPLKEASGITEMDIAKRLMDFGYHSPTMSFPVAGTLMIEPTESESKAELDKFIEAMTTIRAEIAKVEAGEWTVDNNPLAYAPHTMEDIFDPAWDRAYERQYAAFPAKFVAENKFWPTVTRIDDVYGDRNLICSCPSPEAYR
;
A
#
# COMPACT_ATOMS: atom_id res chain seq x y z
N LYS A 1 -0.27 12.58 3.31
CA LYS A 1 0.53 11.62 4.11
C LYS A 1 0.55 12.06 5.57
N THR A 2 1.63 12.66 6.08
CA THR A 2 1.89 12.86 7.52
C THR A 2 0.82 13.61 8.31
N PHE A 3 0.19 14.63 7.72
CA PHE A 3 -0.74 15.52 8.44
C PHE A 3 -2.21 15.33 8.02
N CYS A 4 -2.62 14.07 7.86
CA CYS A 4 -4.02 13.62 7.86
C CYS A 4 -4.96 14.11 6.74
N ILE A 5 -4.49 14.89 5.75
CA ILE A 5 -5.28 15.12 4.53
C ILE A 5 -5.60 13.75 3.89
N PRO A 6 -6.88 13.46 3.59
CA PRO A 6 -7.29 12.17 3.07
C PRO A 6 -6.69 11.90 1.69
N HIS A 7 -6.38 10.63 1.40
CA HIS A 7 -5.74 10.23 0.14
C HIS A 7 -6.68 10.34 -1.08
N GLY A 8 -8.00 10.23 -0.89
CA GLY A 8 -9.01 10.49 -1.93
C GLY A 8 -8.91 9.66 -3.21
N GLY A 9 -8.24 8.50 -3.18
CA GLY A 9 -8.03 7.65 -4.36
C GLY A 9 -6.96 8.17 -5.34
N GLY A 10 -6.10 9.09 -4.91
CA GLY A 10 -5.05 9.68 -5.76
C GLY A 10 -4.91 11.20 -5.66
N GLY A 11 -5.61 11.83 -4.72
CA GLY A 11 -5.66 13.27 -4.50
C GLY A 11 -6.97 13.67 -3.83
N PRO A 12 -7.05 14.86 -3.21
CA PRO A 12 -6.10 15.97 -3.29
C PRO A 12 -4.91 15.83 -2.33
N GLY A 13 -3.87 16.63 -2.58
CA GLY A 13 -2.70 16.76 -1.70
C GLY A 13 -2.26 18.21 -1.55
N MET A 14 -1.46 18.48 -0.52
CA MET A 14 -0.75 19.74 -0.32
C MET A 14 0.70 19.46 0.00
N GLY A 15 1.62 20.16 -0.67
CA GLY A 15 3.07 20.05 -0.45
C GLY A 15 3.68 21.39 -0.03
N PRO A 16 3.35 21.92 1.17
CA PRO A 16 3.95 23.15 1.64
C PRO A 16 5.45 22.96 1.87
N ILE A 17 6.25 23.98 1.54
CA ILE A 17 7.70 23.98 1.75
C ILE A 17 8.08 24.87 2.94
N GLY A 18 8.89 24.35 3.85
CA GLY A 18 9.58 25.13 4.86
C GLY A 18 11.01 25.40 4.41
N VAL A 19 11.43 26.67 4.38
CA VAL A 19 12.78 27.06 3.95
C VAL A 19 13.54 27.79 5.05
N LYS A 20 14.87 27.74 5.02
CA LYS A 20 15.70 28.60 5.87
C LYS A 20 15.59 30.06 5.41
N SER A 21 15.86 30.99 6.33
CA SER A 21 15.61 32.43 6.13
C SER A 21 16.25 33.01 4.85
N HIS A 22 17.46 32.59 4.50
CA HIS A 22 18.15 33.07 3.29
C HIS A 22 17.46 32.66 1.98
N LEU A 23 16.56 31.67 2.02
CA LEU A 23 15.77 31.23 0.86
C LEU A 23 14.37 31.88 0.81
N ALA A 24 13.91 32.49 1.91
CA ALA A 24 12.58 33.08 1.99
C ALA A 24 12.29 34.13 0.87
N PRO A 25 13.24 35.02 0.51
CA PRO A 25 13.02 35.96 -0.60
C PRO A 25 12.81 35.30 -1.97
N PHE A 26 13.16 34.03 -2.12
CA PHE A 26 13.05 33.27 -3.38
C PHE A 26 11.81 32.35 -3.42
N LEU A 27 10.94 32.41 -2.39
CA LEU A 27 9.70 31.65 -2.38
C LEU A 27 8.74 32.13 -3.49
N PRO A 28 7.88 31.24 -4.02
CA PRO A 28 6.87 31.62 -5.01
C PRO A 28 5.99 32.78 -4.54
N ASN A 29 5.65 33.68 -5.46
CA ASN A 29 4.68 34.74 -5.27
C ASN A 29 3.52 34.57 -6.27
N HIS A 30 2.58 35.50 -6.34
CA HIS A 30 1.40 35.35 -7.19
C HIS A 30 0.97 36.69 -7.81
N THR A 31 0.57 36.65 -9.08
CA THR A 31 0.30 37.87 -9.87
C THR A 31 -0.99 38.60 -9.48
N VAL A 32 -1.95 37.90 -8.88
CA VAL A 32 -3.25 38.46 -8.44
C VAL A 32 -3.23 38.88 -6.97
N VAL A 33 -2.48 38.17 -6.12
CA VAL A 33 -2.45 38.38 -4.67
C VAL A 33 -0.99 38.30 -4.24
N SER A 34 -0.37 39.45 -3.97
CA SER A 34 1.01 39.49 -3.50
C SER A 34 1.14 38.80 -2.14
N ILE A 35 2.18 37.97 -1.98
CA ILE A 35 2.49 37.25 -0.75
C ILE A 35 3.66 37.96 -0.05
N ASP A 36 3.39 38.55 1.11
CA ASP A 36 4.40 39.26 1.89
C ASP A 36 5.56 38.34 2.34
N GLY A 37 6.76 38.90 2.39
CA GLY A 37 7.98 38.16 2.77
C GLY A 37 8.59 37.32 1.65
N THR A 38 7.98 37.30 0.47
CA THR A 38 8.52 36.70 -0.76
C THR A 38 8.93 37.79 -1.75
N GLY A 39 9.75 37.47 -2.75
CA GLY A 39 10.12 38.43 -3.81
C GLY A 39 8.90 38.78 -4.67
N SER A 40 8.62 40.07 -4.86
CA SER A 40 7.48 40.55 -5.67
C SER A 40 7.52 40.11 -7.13
N ASP A 41 8.73 39.88 -7.65
CA ASP A 41 8.97 39.46 -9.03
C ASP A 41 9.02 37.94 -9.20
N ASN A 42 8.85 37.16 -8.11
CA ASN A 42 8.86 35.70 -8.18
C ASN A 42 7.59 35.17 -8.84
N GLY A 43 7.73 34.09 -9.62
CA GLY A 43 6.60 33.47 -10.31
C GLY A 43 5.68 32.66 -9.40
N ALA A 44 4.49 32.35 -9.92
CA ALA A 44 3.53 31.43 -9.31
C ALA A 44 3.80 29.99 -9.75
N VAL A 45 3.70 29.05 -8.80
CA VAL A 45 3.79 27.59 -9.06
C VAL A 45 2.42 26.91 -9.05
N SER A 46 1.37 27.65 -8.65
CA SER A 46 0.00 27.19 -8.51
C SER A 46 -0.95 28.29 -8.99
N ALA A 47 -2.11 27.90 -9.53
CA ALA A 47 -3.10 28.84 -10.06
C ALA A 47 -3.79 29.71 -8.98
N ALA A 48 -3.80 29.25 -7.73
CA ALA A 48 -4.24 30.02 -6.57
C ALA A 48 -3.06 30.22 -5.61
N PRO A 49 -2.95 31.38 -4.93
CA PRO A 49 -1.77 31.76 -4.14
C PRO A 49 -1.44 30.76 -3.01
N PHE A 50 -2.44 30.06 -2.48
CA PHE A 50 -2.28 29.06 -1.42
C PHE A 50 -2.73 27.65 -1.84
N GLY A 51 -2.82 27.40 -3.16
CA GLY A 51 -3.29 26.12 -3.70
C GLY A 51 -4.69 25.75 -3.21
N SER A 52 -4.87 24.50 -2.80
CA SER A 52 -6.13 23.97 -2.26
C SER A 52 -6.34 24.40 -0.80
N ALA A 53 -6.49 25.70 -0.54
CA ALA A 53 -6.58 26.25 0.82
C ALA A 53 -7.70 25.62 1.68
N GLY A 54 -8.80 25.19 1.06
CA GLY A 54 -9.96 24.60 1.76
C GLY A 54 -9.67 23.29 2.51
N ILE A 55 -8.57 22.59 2.22
CA ILE A 55 -8.19 21.35 2.92
C ILE A 55 -7.11 21.55 3.98
N LEU A 56 -6.49 22.73 4.06
CA LEU A 56 -5.49 23.05 5.09
C LEU A 56 -6.02 22.96 6.54
N PRO A 57 -7.31 23.26 6.83
CA PRO A 57 -7.87 23.06 8.17
C PRO A 57 -7.73 21.63 8.69
N ILE A 58 -7.63 20.61 7.83
CA ILE A 58 -7.44 19.22 8.25
C ILE A 58 -6.11 19.05 8.99
N SER A 59 -5.01 19.49 8.37
CA SER A 59 -3.68 19.42 8.98
C SER A 59 -3.56 20.34 10.19
N TRP A 60 -4.18 21.53 10.13
CA TRP A 60 -4.23 22.45 11.26
C TRP A 60 -4.93 21.80 12.47
N MET A 61 -6.10 21.19 12.27
CA MET A 61 -6.86 20.52 13.31
C MET A 61 -6.08 19.36 13.91
N TYR A 62 -5.44 18.53 13.09
CA TYR A 62 -4.59 17.45 13.59
C TYR A 62 -3.47 17.96 14.50
N ILE A 63 -2.72 18.98 14.06
CA ILE A 63 -1.63 19.57 14.86
C ILE A 63 -2.19 20.18 16.16
N ALA A 64 -3.29 20.93 16.07
CA ALA A 64 -3.90 21.61 17.22
C ALA A 64 -4.44 20.63 18.27
N MET A 65 -5.08 19.53 17.84
CA MET A 65 -5.65 18.53 18.75
C MET A 65 -4.59 17.60 19.35
N MET A 66 -3.58 17.20 18.57
CA MET A 66 -2.52 16.32 19.06
C MET A 66 -1.57 17.05 20.01
N GLY A 67 -1.31 18.34 19.76
CA GLY A 67 -0.30 19.09 20.49
C GLY A 67 1.11 18.49 20.37
N GLY A 68 2.08 19.06 21.09
CA GLY A 68 3.47 18.58 21.01
C GLY A 68 3.65 17.14 21.49
N GLU A 69 2.95 16.75 22.56
CA GLU A 69 3.06 15.41 23.13
C GLU A 69 2.42 14.36 22.22
N GLY A 70 1.21 14.59 21.71
CA GLY A 70 0.54 13.67 20.81
C GLY A 70 1.31 13.48 19.51
N LEU A 71 1.85 14.56 18.91
CA LEU A 71 2.67 14.45 17.70
C LEU A 71 3.94 13.61 17.93
N LYS A 72 4.57 13.75 19.09
CA LYS A 72 5.70 12.91 19.50
C LYS A 72 5.28 11.45 19.63
N GLN A 73 4.20 11.18 20.36
CA GLN A 73 3.68 9.82 20.56
C GLN A 73 3.29 9.15 19.24
N ALA A 74 2.61 9.87 18.34
CA ALA A 74 2.28 9.37 17.01
C ALA A 74 3.54 8.90 16.26
N THR A 75 4.60 9.70 16.27
CA THR A 75 5.88 9.33 15.66
C THR A 75 6.50 8.09 16.33
N GLU A 76 6.49 8.03 17.66
CA GLU A 76 7.00 6.88 18.43
C GLU A 76 6.24 5.59 18.10
N PHE A 77 4.91 5.65 18.00
CA PHE A 77 4.07 4.51 17.66
C PHE A 77 4.22 4.07 16.21
N ALA A 78 4.35 4.98 15.24
CA ALA A 78 4.60 4.62 13.85
C ALA A 78 5.91 3.81 13.71
N ILE A 79 6.98 4.24 14.39
CA ILE A 79 8.27 3.53 14.42
C ILE A 79 8.15 2.19 15.16
N LEU A 80 7.43 2.16 16.29
CA LEU A 80 7.22 0.95 17.08
C LEU A 80 6.46 -0.11 16.25
N ASN A 81 5.36 0.27 15.61
CA ASN A 81 4.52 -0.61 14.80
C ASN A 81 5.32 -1.20 13.63
N ALA A 82 6.08 -0.37 12.91
CA ALA A 82 6.94 -0.85 11.82
C ALA A 82 8.02 -1.83 12.30
N ASN A 83 8.67 -1.56 13.43
CA ASN A 83 9.67 -2.47 14.00
C ASN A 83 9.04 -3.77 14.54
N TYR A 84 7.82 -3.70 15.07
CA TYR A 84 7.05 -4.88 15.48
C TYR A 84 6.79 -5.80 14.30
N MET A 85 6.24 -5.25 13.20
CA MET A 85 6.00 -6.01 11.98
C MET A 85 7.31 -6.54 11.37
N ALA A 86 8.33 -5.68 11.23
CA ALA A 86 9.64 -6.09 10.72
C ALA A 86 10.22 -7.26 11.53
N LYS A 87 10.12 -7.24 12.85
CA LYS A 87 10.63 -8.33 13.70
C LYS A 87 9.89 -9.65 13.49
N LYS A 88 8.58 -9.60 13.23
CA LYS A 88 7.73 -10.78 13.03
C LYS A 88 7.85 -11.36 11.63
N LEU A 89 8.05 -10.51 10.62
CA LEU A 89 8.14 -10.89 9.22
C LEU A 89 9.55 -11.33 8.80
N ASP A 90 10.61 -10.79 9.42
CA ASP A 90 12.01 -11.07 9.05
C ASP A 90 12.38 -12.56 8.91
N PRO A 91 11.91 -13.49 9.78
CA PRO A 91 12.20 -14.92 9.62
C PRO A 91 11.50 -15.57 8.42
N LEU A 92 10.45 -14.94 7.90
CA LEU A 92 9.60 -15.45 6.79
C LEU A 92 10.01 -14.80 5.46
N PHE A 93 10.25 -13.49 5.51
CA PHE A 93 10.65 -12.62 4.42
C PHE A 93 11.75 -11.69 4.95
N PRO A 94 13.02 -11.88 4.52
CA PRO A 94 14.14 -11.10 5.04
C PRO A 94 13.90 -9.59 4.92
N VAL A 95 14.15 -8.83 5.99
CA VAL A 95 14.07 -7.36 5.94
C VAL A 95 15.34 -6.82 5.27
N LEU A 96 15.16 -6.14 4.14
CA LEU A 96 16.24 -5.78 3.22
C LEU A 96 17.21 -4.74 3.79
N TYR A 97 16.68 -3.71 4.47
CA TYR A 97 17.49 -2.62 5.01
C TYR A 97 17.18 -2.36 6.48
N ARG A 98 18.23 -2.12 7.26
CA ARG A 98 18.16 -1.78 8.69
C ARG A 98 19.16 -0.66 8.99
N GLY A 99 18.83 0.18 9.96
CA GLY A 99 19.76 1.18 10.49
C GLY A 99 20.89 0.54 11.31
N THR A 100 21.82 1.37 11.78
CA THR A 100 23.03 0.95 12.51
C THR A 100 22.77 0.04 13.71
N ASN A 101 21.63 0.19 14.39
CA ASN A 101 21.24 -0.61 15.55
C ASN A 101 20.24 -1.73 15.21
N GLY A 102 20.16 -2.14 13.95
CA GLY A 102 19.29 -3.26 13.50
C GLY A 102 17.79 -2.95 13.45
N ARG A 103 17.40 -1.68 13.58
CA ARG A 103 16.00 -1.21 13.57
C ARG A 103 15.66 -0.52 12.26
N VAL A 104 14.38 -0.55 11.92
CA VAL A 104 13.81 0.24 10.82
C VAL A 104 13.23 1.55 11.35
N ALA A 105 12.82 2.44 10.45
CA ALA A 105 12.11 3.68 10.81
C ALA A 105 10.60 3.40 10.93
N HIS A 106 9.76 4.16 10.22
CA HIS A 106 8.30 4.03 10.19
C HIS A 106 7.78 3.05 9.13
N GLU A 107 8.69 2.46 8.34
CA GLU A 107 8.39 1.47 7.31
C GLU A 107 9.53 0.45 7.20
N CYS A 108 9.27 -0.70 6.60
CA CYS A 108 10.28 -1.71 6.28
C CYS A 108 10.09 -2.28 4.87
N ILE A 109 11.18 -2.77 4.27
CA ILE A 109 11.14 -3.47 2.98
C ILE A 109 11.42 -4.95 3.24
N ILE A 110 10.53 -5.82 2.78
CA ILE A 110 10.72 -7.28 2.80
C ILE A 110 11.16 -7.77 1.41
N ASP A 111 12.17 -8.62 1.39
CA ASP A 111 12.78 -9.12 0.16
C ASP A 111 12.10 -10.41 -0.31
N ILE A 112 11.43 -10.32 -1.46
CA ILE A 112 10.72 -11.46 -2.08
C ILE A 112 11.60 -12.13 -3.15
N ARG A 113 12.67 -11.49 -3.60
CA ARG A 113 13.47 -11.95 -4.75
C ARG A 113 14.05 -13.36 -4.54
N PRO A 114 14.58 -13.74 -3.37
CA PRO A 114 15.05 -15.11 -3.14
C PRO A 114 13.90 -16.14 -3.23
N LEU A 115 12.71 -15.79 -2.75
CA LEU A 115 11.52 -16.66 -2.86
C LEU A 115 11.08 -16.81 -4.31
N LYS A 116 11.13 -15.73 -5.09
CA LYS A 116 10.85 -15.78 -6.52
C LYS A 116 11.80 -16.70 -7.27
N GLU A 117 13.10 -16.63 -6.97
CA GLU A 117 14.08 -17.54 -7.57
C GLU A 117 13.84 -19.01 -7.19
N ALA A 118 13.45 -19.27 -5.94
CA ALA A 118 13.23 -20.63 -5.43
C ALA A 118 11.90 -21.26 -5.86
N SER A 119 10.82 -20.46 -6.00
CA SER A 119 9.45 -20.95 -6.16
C SER A 119 8.75 -20.50 -7.44
N GLY A 120 9.29 -19.48 -8.13
CA GLY A 120 8.60 -18.78 -9.22
C GLY A 120 7.53 -17.78 -8.76
N ILE A 121 7.16 -17.75 -7.48
CA ILE A 121 6.15 -16.83 -6.93
C ILE A 121 6.72 -15.42 -6.82
N THR A 122 5.98 -14.44 -7.31
CA THR A 122 6.39 -13.04 -7.38
C THR A 122 5.77 -12.19 -6.27
N GLU A 123 6.30 -10.98 -6.10
CA GLU A 123 5.70 -9.94 -5.26
C GLU A 123 4.28 -9.57 -5.70
N MET A 124 3.98 -9.69 -7.00
CA MET A 124 2.64 -9.46 -7.54
C MET A 124 1.66 -10.54 -7.10
N ASP A 125 2.08 -11.81 -7.09
CA ASP A 125 1.23 -12.91 -6.61
C ASP A 125 0.87 -12.73 -5.14
N ILE A 126 1.85 -12.36 -4.30
CA ILE A 126 1.62 -12.01 -2.89
C ILE A 126 0.66 -10.81 -2.78
N ALA A 127 0.88 -9.77 -3.59
CA ALA A 127 0.04 -8.58 -3.59
C ALA A 127 -1.43 -8.88 -3.93
N LYS A 128 -1.68 -9.75 -4.91
CA LYS A 128 -3.04 -10.16 -5.26
C LYS A 128 -3.62 -11.11 -4.20
N ARG A 129 -2.82 -12.04 -3.68
CA ARG A 129 -3.27 -12.99 -2.65
C ARG A 129 -3.69 -12.30 -1.35
N LEU A 130 -3.03 -11.20 -0.97
CA LEU A 130 -3.45 -10.38 0.17
C LEU A 130 -4.89 -9.87 0.06
N MET A 131 -5.42 -9.67 -1.16
CA MET A 131 -6.81 -9.25 -1.35
C MET A 131 -7.79 -10.32 -0.85
N ASP A 132 -7.44 -11.61 -0.98
CA ASP A 132 -8.27 -12.70 -0.47
C ASP A 132 -8.33 -12.72 1.06
N PHE A 133 -7.29 -12.18 1.71
CA PHE A 133 -7.24 -11.93 3.15
C PHE A 133 -7.87 -10.59 3.57
N GLY A 134 -8.42 -9.82 2.63
CA GLY A 134 -9.05 -8.52 2.93
C GLY A 134 -8.05 -7.36 3.07
N TYR A 135 -6.81 -7.52 2.60
CA TYR A 135 -5.80 -6.46 2.63
C TYR A 135 -5.54 -5.86 1.25
N HIS A 136 -5.44 -4.54 1.19
CA HIS A 136 -4.74 -3.87 0.09
C HIS A 136 -3.24 -4.18 0.20
N SER A 137 -2.59 -4.41 -0.94
CA SER A 137 -1.15 -4.68 -0.96
C SER A 137 -0.34 -3.49 -0.43
N PRO A 138 0.79 -3.72 0.26
CA PRO A 138 1.79 -2.69 0.52
C PRO A 138 2.36 -2.09 -0.78
N THR A 139 3.27 -1.11 -0.66
CA THR A 139 3.94 -0.55 -1.84
C THR A 139 4.76 -1.64 -2.51
N MET A 140 4.55 -1.83 -3.81
CA MET A 140 5.13 -2.94 -4.58
C MET A 140 6.26 -2.45 -5.49
N SER A 141 7.37 -3.18 -5.50
CA SER A 141 8.50 -3.01 -6.44
C SER A 141 9.15 -1.62 -6.46
N PHE A 142 8.98 -0.86 -5.39
CA PHE A 142 9.65 0.42 -5.15
C PHE A 142 9.98 0.56 -3.65
N PRO A 143 11.17 1.09 -3.28
CA PRO A 143 12.25 1.58 -4.14
C PRO A 143 13.10 0.48 -4.79
N VAL A 144 12.86 -0.79 -4.46
CA VAL A 144 13.59 -1.94 -5.00
C VAL A 144 12.61 -2.85 -5.75
N ALA A 145 12.89 -3.12 -7.03
CA ALA A 145 12.09 -4.04 -7.83
C ALA A 145 12.07 -5.45 -7.21
N GLY A 146 10.93 -6.12 -7.23
CA GLY A 146 10.78 -7.46 -6.65
C GLY A 146 10.60 -7.49 -5.13
N THR A 147 10.22 -6.38 -4.50
CA THR A 147 10.06 -6.27 -3.04
C THR A 147 8.72 -5.66 -2.65
N LEU A 148 8.36 -5.78 -1.36
CA LEU A 148 7.20 -5.09 -0.78
C LEU A 148 7.67 -4.17 0.35
N MET A 149 7.16 -2.94 0.37
CA MET A 149 7.45 -1.94 1.41
C MET A 149 6.19 -1.66 2.24
N ILE A 150 6.31 -1.87 3.55
CA ILE A 150 5.21 -1.90 4.53
C ILE A 150 5.35 -0.71 5.49
N GLU A 151 4.32 0.15 5.53
CA GLU A 151 4.20 1.31 6.42
C GLU A 151 2.86 1.19 7.20
N PRO A 152 2.85 0.72 8.47
CA PRO A 152 1.60 0.51 9.22
C PRO A 152 0.99 1.77 9.83
N THR A 153 1.76 2.85 9.96
CA THR A 153 1.39 4.06 10.73
C THR A 153 1.14 3.78 12.22
N GLU A 154 0.91 4.84 12.98
CA GLU A 154 0.53 4.81 14.40
C GLU A 154 -0.95 4.50 14.63
N SER A 155 -1.78 4.65 13.61
CA SER A 155 -3.24 4.61 13.74
C SER A 155 -3.79 3.19 13.77
N GLU A 156 -3.01 2.21 13.33
CA GLU A 156 -3.42 0.81 13.30
C GLU A 156 -3.22 0.12 14.64
N SER A 157 -4.24 -0.61 15.08
CA SER A 157 -4.20 -1.36 16.33
C SER A 157 -3.27 -2.56 16.23
N LYS A 158 -2.69 -3.00 17.36
CA LYS A 158 -1.87 -4.23 17.37
C LYS A 158 -2.63 -5.45 16.81
N ALA A 159 -3.93 -5.55 17.07
CA ALA A 159 -4.76 -6.64 16.55
C ALA A 159 -4.80 -6.64 15.01
N GLU A 160 -4.81 -5.47 14.39
CA GLU A 160 -4.77 -5.34 12.93
C GLU A 160 -3.39 -5.68 12.37
N LEU A 161 -2.31 -5.24 13.04
CA LEU A 161 -0.95 -5.64 12.68
C LEU A 161 -0.77 -7.16 12.75
N ASP A 162 -1.33 -7.80 13.78
CA ASP A 162 -1.26 -9.25 13.98
C ASP A 162 -2.01 -10.01 12.88
N LYS A 163 -3.18 -9.54 12.44
CA LYS A 163 -3.93 -10.13 11.31
C LYS A 163 -3.15 -10.02 9.99
N PHE A 164 -2.50 -8.88 9.73
CA PHE A 164 -1.64 -8.76 8.56
C PHE A 164 -0.44 -9.72 8.64
N ILE A 165 0.16 -9.87 9.82
CA ILE A 165 1.24 -10.85 10.04
C ILE A 165 0.74 -12.29 9.84
N GLU A 166 -0.47 -12.62 10.30
CA GLU A 166 -1.10 -13.93 10.06
C GLU A 166 -1.31 -14.18 8.56
N ALA A 167 -1.80 -13.18 7.81
CA ALA A 167 -1.95 -13.26 6.36
C ALA A 167 -0.61 -13.54 5.68
N MET A 168 0.44 -12.75 5.99
CA MET A 168 1.77 -12.94 5.43
C MET A 168 2.40 -14.28 5.82
N THR A 169 2.16 -14.75 7.05
CA THR A 169 2.62 -16.07 7.51
C THR A 169 1.94 -17.19 6.75
N THR A 170 0.63 -17.07 6.51
CA THR A 170 -0.14 -18.04 5.73
C THR A 170 0.35 -18.07 4.29
N ILE A 171 0.55 -16.90 3.68
CA ILE A 171 1.13 -16.78 2.33
C ILE A 171 2.53 -17.40 2.25
N ARG A 172 3.39 -17.22 3.26
CA ARG A 172 4.71 -17.88 3.29
C ARG A 172 4.59 -19.40 3.27
N ALA A 173 3.60 -19.95 3.99
CA ALA A 173 3.33 -21.38 4.00
C ALA A 173 2.74 -21.87 2.67
N GLU A 174 1.90 -21.06 2.00
CA GLU A 174 1.43 -21.33 0.63
C GLU A 174 2.62 -21.39 -0.35
N ILE A 175 3.56 -20.45 -0.26
CA ILE A 175 4.80 -20.46 -1.06
C ILE A 175 5.63 -21.72 -0.78
N ALA A 176 5.74 -22.14 0.49
CA ALA A 176 6.49 -23.34 0.85
C ALA A 176 5.94 -24.63 0.20
N LYS A 177 4.62 -24.71 -0.01
CA LYS A 177 4.00 -25.83 -0.74
C LYS A 177 4.38 -25.84 -2.21
N VAL A 178 4.56 -24.67 -2.83
CA VAL A 178 5.07 -24.55 -4.20
C VAL A 178 6.55 -24.94 -4.24
N GLU A 179 7.37 -24.47 -3.29
CA GLU A 179 8.79 -24.86 -3.15
C GLU A 179 8.96 -26.38 -2.98
N ALA A 180 8.05 -27.03 -2.25
CA ALA A 180 8.05 -28.48 -2.02
C ALA A 180 7.47 -29.30 -3.18
N GLY A 181 6.89 -28.65 -4.20
CA GLY A 181 6.23 -29.33 -5.32
C GLY A 181 4.87 -29.96 -4.98
N GLU A 182 4.28 -29.63 -3.83
CA GLU A 182 2.90 -30.04 -3.49
C GLU A 182 1.87 -29.34 -4.38
N TRP A 183 2.18 -28.10 -4.78
CA TRP A 183 1.43 -27.33 -5.77
C TRP A 183 2.35 -26.91 -6.91
N THR A 184 1.83 -26.87 -8.13
CA THR A 184 2.56 -26.31 -9.27
C THR A 184 2.55 -24.78 -9.20
N VAL A 185 3.52 -24.13 -9.86
CA VAL A 185 3.63 -22.67 -9.91
C VAL A 185 2.39 -21.99 -10.50
N ASP A 186 1.67 -22.68 -11.39
CA ASP A 186 0.49 -22.22 -12.11
C ASP A 186 -0.84 -22.73 -11.53
N ASN A 187 -0.84 -23.69 -10.59
CA ASN A 187 -2.06 -24.21 -9.96
C ASN A 187 -1.98 -24.15 -8.43
N ASN A 188 -2.13 -22.94 -7.89
CA ASN A 188 -2.12 -22.67 -6.45
C ASN A 188 -2.89 -21.36 -6.14
N PRO A 189 -3.22 -21.09 -4.86
CA PRO A 189 -3.98 -19.89 -4.51
C PRO A 189 -3.30 -18.56 -4.89
N LEU A 190 -1.97 -18.49 -4.90
CA LEU A 190 -1.22 -17.29 -5.24
C LEU A 190 -1.32 -16.97 -6.74
N ALA A 191 -1.29 -17.99 -7.60
CA ALA A 191 -1.39 -17.83 -9.05
C ALA A 191 -2.80 -17.39 -9.49
N TYR A 192 -3.85 -17.95 -8.88
CA TYR A 192 -5.24 -17.61 -9.21
C TYR A 192 -5.76 -16.36 -8.50
N ALA A 193 -5.05 -15.85 -7.49
CA ALA A 193 -5.48 -14.65 -6.79
C ALA A 193 -5.53 -13.41 -7.71
N PRO A 194 -6.50 -12.49 -7.50
CA PRO A 194 -7.52 -12.53 -6.45
C PRO A 194 -8.76 -13.36 -6.85
N HIS A 195 -9.45 -13.93 -5.86
CA HIS A 195 -10.64 -14.76 -6.07
C HIS A 195 -11.92 -13.91 -5.94
N THR A 196 -12.66 -13.76 -7.03
CA THR A 196 -13.94 -13.03 -7.04
C THR A 196 -15.07 -13.89 -6.48
N MET A 197 -16.21 -13.25 -6.19
CA MET A 197 -17.42 -13.98 -5.82
C MET A 197 -17.84 -14.97 -6.93
N GLU A 198 -17.82 -14.54 -8.18
CA GLU A 198 -18.16 -15.37 -9.35
C GLU A 198 -17.22 -16.59 -9.45
N ASP A 199 -15.91 -16.37 -9.29
CA ASP A 199 -14.89 -17.42 -9.30
C ASP A 199 -15.15 -18.50 -8.23
N ILE A 200 -15.54 -18.07 -7.03
CA ILE A 200 -15.87 -18.97 -5.93
C ILE A 200 -17.15 -19.75 -6.18
N PHE A 201 -18.14 -19.18 -6.87
CA PHE A 201 -19.42 -19.87 -7.12
C PHE A 201 -19.43 -20.71 -8.41
N ASP A 202 -18.37 -20.68 -9.22
CA ASP A 202 -18.26 -21.52 -10.41
C ASP A 202 -18.41 -23.02 -10.04
N PRO A 203 -19.38 -23.77 -10.61
CA PRO A 203 -19.51 -25.20 -10.34
C PRO A 203 -18.31 -26.02 -10.82
N ALA A 204 -17.54 -25.55 -11.80
CA ALA A 204 -16.37 -26.20 -12.36
C ALA A 204 -15.08 -25.80 -11.59
N TRP A 205 -14.91 -26.34 -10.38
CA TRP A 205 -13.72 -26.10 -9.57
C TRP A 205 -12.69 -27.23 -9.74
N ASP A 206 -11.72 -27.01 -10.63
CA ASP A 206 -10.58 -27.92 -10.88
C ASP A 206 -9.27 -27.23 -10.49
N ARG A 207 -9.02 -27.12 -9.17
CA ARG A 207 -7.83 -26.48 -8.60
C ARG A 207 -7.23 -27.34 -7.50
N ALA A 208 -5.92 -27.21 -7.28
CA ALA A 208 -5.17 -28.01 -6.29
C ALA A 208 -5.49 -27.69 -4.80
N TYR A 209 -6.50 -26.86 -4.55
CA TYR A 209 -6.89 -26.38 -3.23
C TYR A 209 -8.40 -26.18 -3.17
N GLU A 210 -8.94 -26.16 -1.95
CA GLU A 210 -10.38 -26.05 -1.75
C GLU A 210 -10.89 -24.61 -1.99
N ARG A 211 -12.09 -24.53 -2.57
CA ARG A 211 -12.84 -23.28 -2.76
C ARG A 211 -13.05 -22.50 -1.46
N GLN A 212 -13.35 -23.18 -0.36
CA GLN A 212 -13.52 -22.52 0.94
C GLN A 212 -12.22 -21.85 1.39
N TYR A 213 -11.07 -22.49 1.15
CA TYR A 213 -9.75 -21.93 1.47
C TYR A 213 -9.41 -20.72 0.59
N ALA A 214 -9.87 -20.72 -0.66
CA ALA A 214 -9.73 -19.57 -1.55
C ALA A 214 -10.46 -18.32 -1.00
N ALA A 215 -11.72 -18.50 -0.58
CA ALA A 215 -12.57 -17.43 -0.08
C ALA A 215 -12.24 -16.99 1.36
N PHE A 216 -11.90 -17.93 2.24
CA PHE A 216 -11.72 -17.72 3.68
C PHE A 216 -10.40 -18.34 4.18
N PRO A 217 -9.24 -17.81 3.76
CA PRO A 217 -7.95 -18.40 4.11
C PRO A 217 -7.55 -18.21 5.58
N ALA A 218 -8.20 -17.28 6.30
CA ALA A 218 -8.03 -17.05 7.73
C ALA A 218 -9.38 -16.78 8.42
N LYS A 219 -9.47 -17.04 9.73
CA LYS A 219 -10.73 -16.92 10.48
C LYS A 219 -11.31 -15.50 10.45
N PHE A 220 -10.45 -14.49 10.61
CA PHE A 220 -10.87 -13.08 10.62
C PHE A 220 -11.47 -12.63 9.28
N VAL A 221 -11.16 -13.32 8.17
CA VAL A 221 -11.73 -13.01 6.85
C VAL A 221 -13.21 -13.36 6.80
N ALA A 222 -13.62 -14.44 7.48
CA ALA A 222 -15.02 -14.88 7.52
C ALA A 222 -15.92 -13.93 8.31
N GLU A 223 -15.35 -13.14 9.23
CA GLU A 223 -16.10 -12.16 10.03
C GLU A 223 -16.58 -10.96 9.19
N ASN A 224 -15.80 -10.57 8.17
CA ASN A 224 -16.10 -9.43 7.31
C ASN A 224 -15.44 -9.57 5.93
N LYS A 225 -15.97 -10.47 5.09
CA LYS A 225 -15.41 -10.73 3.76
C LYS A 225 -15.61 -9.53 2.83
N PHE A 226 -14.50 -8.94 2.39
CA PHE A 226 -14.46 -8.04 1.25
C PHE A 226 -14.16 -8.83 -0.02
N TRP A 227 -14.97 -8.63 -1.08
CA TRP A 227 -14.83 -9.36 -2.33
C TRP A 227 -14.06 -8.56 -3.38
N PRO A 228 -12.98 -9.11 -3.95
CA PRO A 228 -12.46 -8.65 -5.23
C PRO A 228 -13.57 -8.70 -6.29
N THR A 229 -13.73 -7.62 -7.04
CA THR A 229 -14.82 -7.50 -8.03
C THR A 229 -14.43 -8.00 -9.43
N VAL A 230 -13.13 -8.15 -9.68
CA VAL A 230 -12.57 -8.71 -10.91
C VAL A 230 -11.39 -9.60 -10.56
N THR A 231 -11.09 -10.54 -11.45
CA THR A 231 -9.89 -11.38 -11.35
C THR A 231 -8.63 -10.57 -11.67
N ARG A 232 -7.48 -11.22 -11.77
CA ARG A 232 -6.21 -10.57 -12.05
C ARG A 232 -6.27 -9.79 -13.37
N ILE A 233 -5.92 -8.51 -13.30
CA ILE A 233 -5.86 -7.60 -14.45
C ILE A 233 -4.72 -8.03 -15.38
N ASP A 234 -4.97 -7.99 -16.70
CA ASP A 234 -3.95 -8.11 -17.73
C ASP A 234 -3.40 -6.72 -18.08
N ASP A 235 -2.27 -6.38 -17.44
CA ASP A 235 -1.61 -5.08 -17.60
C ASP A 235 -1.15 -4.85 -19.07
N VAL A 236 -0.65 -5.89 -19.74
CA VAL A 236 -0.05 -5.76 -21.09
C VAL A 236 -1.12 -5.58 -22.16
N TYR A 237 -2.27 -6.24 -22.00
CA TYR A 237 -3.37 -6.11 -22.95
C TYR A 237 -3.92 -4.68 -23.02
N GLY A 238 -4.09 -4.03 -21.87
CA GLY A 238 -4.63 -2.66 -21.79
C GLY A 238 -3.75 -1.65 -22.53
N ASP A 239 -2.43 -1.72 -22.33
CA ASP A 239 -1.47 -0.84 -23.02
C ASP A 239 -1.45 -1.06 -24.54
N ARG A 240 -1.66 -2.30 -24.99
CA ARG A 240 -1.72 -2.64 -26.42
C ARG A 240 -3.05 -2.28 -27.08
N ASN A 241 -4.12 -2.15 -26.30
CA ASN A 241 -5.49 -1.90 -26.77
C ASN A 241 -6.09 -0.70 -26.01
N LEU A 242 -5.48 0.46 -26.18
CA LEU A 242 -5.78 1.65 -25.37
C LEU A 242 -7.21 2.16 -25.58
N ILE A 243 -8.06 1.99 -24.55
CA ILE A 243 -9.41 2.54 -24.47
C ILE A 243 -9.52 3.37 -23.18
N CYS A 244 -9.46 4.70 -23.29
CA CYS A 244 -9.48 5.63 -22.15
C CYS A 244 -10.80 6.39 -21.98
N SER A 245 -11.86 5.95 -22.67
CA SER A 245 -13.23 6.41 -22.49
C SER A 245 -14.14 5.22 -22.23
N CYS A 246 -15.37 5.46 -21.78
CA CYS A 246 -16.36 4.37 -21.71
C CYS A 246 -16.46 3.70 -23.10
N PRO A 247 -16.34 2.36 -23.18
CA PRO A 247 -16.60 1.65 -24.43
C PRO A 247 -18.06 1.84 -24.84
N SER A 248 -18.39 1.51 -26.10
CA SER A 248 -19.77 1.64 -26.56
C SER A 248 -20.70 0.78 -25.68
N PRO A 249 -21.96 1.20 -25.48
CA PRO A 249 -22.95 0.37 -24.78
C PRO A 249 -23.11 -1.05 -25.37
N GLU A 250 -22.77 -1.27 -26.64
CA GLU A 250 -22.78 -2.60 -27.25
C GLU A 250 -21.70 -3.53 -26.70
N ALA A 251 -20.59 -3.00 -26.17
CA ALA A 251 -19.53 -3.81 -25.57
C ALA A 251 -19.93 -4.44 -24.21
N TYR A 252 -21.07 -4.02 -23.65
CA TYR A 252 -21.61 -4.54 -22.38
C TYR A 252 -22.78 -5.52 -22.59
N ARG A 253 -23.08 -5.91 -23.83
CA ARG A 253 -24.18 -6.82 -24.19
C ARG A 253 -23.72 -8.24 -24.42
#